data_AF-A0A0P0CRV6-F1
#
_entry.id   AF-A0A0P0CRV6-F1
#
_cell.length_a   1.000
_cell.length_b   1.000
_cell.length_c   1.000
_cell.angle_alpha   90.00
_cell.angle_beta   90.00
_cell.angle_gamma   90.00
#
_symmetry.space_group_name_H-M   'P 1'
#
loop_
_entity.id
_entity.type
_entity.pdbx_description
1 polymer ?
#
loop_
_entity_poly.entity_id
_entity_poly.type
_entity_poly.pdbx_seq_one_letter_code
_entity_poly.pdbx_strand_id
1 'polypeptide(L)' 'MSDIIKTFTLSVEELEKNYEILDMDSKTSVKSFEGVVLELLAKLKRSQDKEGNEDLEDDLEDLIYRVILILGQLDLLEI' A
#
# COMPACT_ATOMS: atom_id res chain seq x y z
N MET A 1 14.64 4.20 -13.56
CA MET A 1 13.66 4.16 -12.45
C MET A 1 13.04 5.55 -12.32
N SER A 2 11.80 5.71 -12.81
CA SER A 2 11.04 6.96 -12.78
C SER A 2 10.90 7.47 -11.34
N ASP A 3 10.94 8.79 -11.14
CA ASP A 3 10.85 9.39 -9.80
C ASP A 3 9.57 8.98 -9.05
N ILE A 4 8.49 8.70 -9.79
CA ILE A 4 7.22 8.24 -9.23
C ILE A 4 7.32 6.86 -8.57
N ILE A 5 8.05 5.92 -9.20
CA ILE A 5 8.25 4.57 -8.65
C ILE A 5 9.03 4.66 -7.34
N LYS A 6 10.12 5.43 -7.31
CA LYS A 6 10.89 5.61 -6.08
C LYS A 6 10.04 6.19 -4.94
N THR A 7 9.19 7.18 -5.23
CA THR A 7 8.27 7.73 -4.22
C THR A 7 7.33 6.66 -3.69
N PHE A 8 6.72 5.87 -4.58
CA PHE A 8 5.83 4.81 -4.14
C PHE A 8 6.55 3.69 -3.39
N THR A 9 7.74 3.27 -3.83
CA THR A 9 8.56 2.29 -3.13
C THR A 9 8.80 2.74 -1.68
N LEU A 10 9.21 4.00 -1.48
CA LEU A 10 9.41 4.53 -0.13
C LEU A 10 8.11 4.56 0.69
N SER A 11 6.98 4.92 0.08
CA SER A 11 5.68 4.91 0.76
C SER A 11 5.24 3.50 1.15
N VAL A 12 5.47 2.49 0.32
CA VAL A 12 5.17 1.09 0.62
C VAL A 12 6.10 0.56 1.71
N GLU A 13 7.39 0.85 1.66
CA GLU A 13 8.34 0.47 2.71
C GLU A 13 8.01 1.12 4.07
N GLU A 14 7.57 2.38 4.05
CA GLU A 14 7.08 3.06 5.26
C GLU A 14 5.80 2.41 5.79
N LEU A 15 4.87 2.04 4.90
CA LEU A 15 3.65 1.32 5.25
C LEU A 15 3.96 -0.04 5.90
N GLU A 16 4.89 -0.81 5.34
CA GLU A 16 5.34 -2.10 5.88
C GLU A 16 5.94 -1.94 7.29
N LYS A 17 6.80 -0.94 7.50
CA LYS A 17 7.35 -0.65 8.83
C LYS A 17 6.28 -0.27 9.84
N ASN A 18 5.31 0.54 9.42
CA ASN A 18 4.20 0.94 10.29
C ASN A 18 3.30 -0.25 10.64
N TYR A 19 3.13 -1.20 9.71
CA TYR A 19 2.42 -2.45 9.97
C TYR A 19 3.15 -3.32 11.00
N GLU A 20 4.47 -3.46 10.92
CA GLU A 20 5.26 -4.27 11.87
C GLU A 20 5.15 -3.79 13.33
N ILE A 21 4.95 -2.48 13.53
CA ILE A 21 4.81 -1.87 14.86
C ILE A 21 3.35 -1.58 15.23
N LEU A 22 2.39 -1.98 14.40
CA LEU A 22 0.97 -1.72 14.61
C LEU A 22 0.50 -2.46 15.87
N ASP A 23 -0.15 -1.73 16.77
CA ASP A 23 -0.84 -2.32 17.90
C ASP A 23 -2.14 -3.01 17.44
N MET A 24 -2.03 -4.31 17.17
CA MET A 24 -3.11 -5.17 16.67
C MET A 24 -4.26 -5.35 17.67
N ASP A 25 -4.04 -5.11 18.97
CA ASP A 25 -5.07 -5.20 19.99
C ASP A 25 -5.97 -3.94 20.00
N SER A 26 -5.46 -2.83 19.45
CA SER A 26 -6.19 -1.57 19.34
C SER A 26 -6.98 -1.49 18.02
N LYS A 27 -8.29 -1.76 18.10
CA LYS A 27 -9.21 -1.61 16.96
C LYS A 27 -9.17 -0.23 16.30
N THR A 28 -8.97 0.82 17.09
CA THR A 28 -8.83 2.18 16.57
C THR A 28 -7.55 2.35 15.75
N SER A 29 -6.44 1.78 16.24
CA SER A 29 -5.15 1.80 15.53
C SER A 29 -5.24 1.02 14.22
N VAL A 30 -5.81 -0.19 14.26
CA VAL A 30 -6.02 -1.05 13.09
C VAL A 30 -6.86 -0.34 12.03
N LYS A 31 -8.02 0.23 12.39
CA LYS A 31 -8.87 0.97 11.45
C LYS A 31 -8.21 2.22 10.88
N SER A 32 -7.47 2.96 11.71
CA SER A 32 -6.73 4.12 11.22
C SER A 32 -5.66 3.70 10.22
N PHE A 33 -4.98 2.58 10.48
CA PHE A 33 -3.95 2.05 9.60
C PHE A 33 -4.53 1.50 8.30
N GLU A 34 -5.63 0.76 8.35
CA GLU A 34 -6.39 0.29 7.18
C GLU A 34 -6.74 1.45 6.24
N GLY A 35 -7.19 2.58 6.79
CA GLY A 35 -7.45 3.79 6.00
C GLY A 35 -6.21 4.29 5.22
N VAL A 36 -5.03 4.23 5.83
CA VAL A 36 -3.76 4.61 5.18
C VAL A 36 -3.40 3.62 4.07
N VAL A 37 -3.57 2.31 4.32
CA VAL A 37 -3.34 1.24 3.33
C VAL A 37 -4.23 1.45 2.10
N LEU A 38 -5.53 1.70 2.31
CA LEU A 38 -6.50 1.94 1.24
C LEU A 38 -6.19 3.22 0.45
N GLU A 39 -5.75 4.29 1.12
CA GLU A 39 -5.35 5.52 0.44
C GLU A 39 -4.14 5.31 -0.48
N LEU A 40 -3.12 4.58 -0.01
CA LEU A 40 -1.93 4.27 -0.81
C LEU A 40 -2.30 3.38 -2.01
N LEU A 41 -3.12 2.35 -1.79
CA LEU A 41 -3.61 1.47 -2.85
C LEU A 41 -4.36 2.26 -3.94
N ALA A 42 -5.22 3.19 -3.55
CA ALA A 42 -5.94 4.05 -4.49
C ALA A 42 -5.01 4.99 -5.27
N LYS A 43 -3.92 5.47 -4.66
CA LYS A 43 -2.91 6.29 -5.38
C LYS A 43 -2.14 5.44 -6.39
N LEU A 44 -1.69 4.25 -5.99
CA LEU A 44 -0.99 3.32 -6.88
C LEU A 44 -1.83 2.91 -8.10
N LYS A 45 -3.09 2.50 -7.88
CA LYS A 45 -4.01 2.16 -8.99
C LYS A 45 -4.25 3.32 -9.94
N ARG A 46 -4.47 4.53 -9.42
CA ARG A 46 -4.60 5.73 -10.26
C ARG A 46 -3.34 6.03 -11.07
N SER A 47 -2.16 5.69 -10.55
CA SER A 47 -0.91 5.82 -11.29
C SER A 47 -0.72 4.72 -12.34
N GLN A 48 -1.22 3.50 -12.09
CA GLN A 48 -1.23 2.41 -13.07
C GLN A 48 -2.17 2.71 -14.23
N ASP A 49 -3.38 3.21 -13.94
CA ASP A 49 -4.39 3.55 -14.94
C ASP A 49 -4.06 4.84 -15.75
N LYS A 50 -2.96 5.52 -15.42
CA LYS A 50 -2.61 6.80 -16.03
C LYS A 50 -1.87 6.59 -17.34
N GLU A 51 -2.41 7.14 -18.41
CA GLU A 51 -1.77 7.19 -19.74
C GLU A 51 -0.35 7.79 -19.64
N GLY A 52 0.62 7.13 -20.29
CA GLY A 52 2.04 7.48 -20.23
C GLY A 52 2.84 6.86 -19.08
N ASN A 53 2.22 5.99 -18.27
CA ASN A 53 2.90 5.15 -17.29
C ASN A 53 2.93 3.66 -17.70
N GLU A 54 2.68 3.31 -18.97
CA GLU A 54 2.63 1.91 -19.42
C GLU A 54 3.97 1.19 -19.17
N ASP A 55 5.10 1.89 -19.34
CA ASP A 55 6.44 1.35 -19.08
C ASP A 55 6.71 1.07 -17.58
N LEU A 56 5.82 1.50 -16.69
CA LEU A 56 5.91 1.33 -15.24
C LEU A 56 4.89 0.32 -14.71
N GLU A 57 4.12 -0.33 -15.57
CA GLU A 57 3.01 -1.22 -15.19
C GLU A 57 3.50 -2.35 -14.26
N ASP A 58 4.56 -3.06 -14.64
CA ASP A 58 5.15 -4.15 -13.83
C ASP A 58 5.60 -3.66 -12.43
N ASP A 59 6.27 -2.50 -12.36
CA ASP A 59 6.73 -1.92 -11.09
C ASP A 59 5.56 -1.50 -10.21
N LEU A 60 4.49 -0.94 -10.81
CA LEU A 60 3.29 -0.54 -10.09
C LEU A 60 2.48 -1.75 -9.62
N GLU A 61 2.41 -2.82 -10.43
CA GLU A 61 1.76 -4.07 -10.04
C GLU A 61 2.42 -4.72 -8.82
N ASP A 62 3.76 -4.77 -8.78
CA ASP A 62 4.49 -5.30 -7.62
C ASP A 62 4.17 -4.51 -6.34
N LEU A 63 4.19 -3.18 -6.43
CA LEU A 63 3.88 -2.30 -5.30
C LEU A 63 2.41 -2.44 -4.86
N ILE A 64 1.48 -2.55 -5.80
CA ILE A 64 0.06 -2.80 -5.52
C ILE A 64 -0.12 -4.13 -4.80
N TYR A 65 0.56 -5.19 -5.27
CA TYR A 65 0.48 -6.52 -4.68
C TYR A 65 0.94 -6.50 -3.21
N ARG A 66 2.06 -5.85 -2.91
CA ARG A 66 2.57 -5.70 -1.54
C ARG A 66 1.56 -5.00 -0.62
N VAL A 67 0.93 -3.93 -1.08
CA VAL A 67 -0.10 -3.21 -0.31
C VAL A 67 -1.34 -4.07 -0.09
N ILE A 68 -1.76 -4.87 -1.08
CA ILE A 68 -2.89 -5.81 -0.95
C ILE A 68 -2.61 -6.90 0.07
N LEU A 69 -1.37 -7.42 0.15
CA LEU A 69 -1.01 -8.41 1.16
C LEU A 69 -1.19 -7.87 2.58
N ILE A 70 -0.78 -6.63 2.83
CA ILE A 70 -0.99 -5.96 4.13
C ILE A 70 -2.48 -5.83 4.41
N LEU A 71 -3.27 -5.36 3.44
CA LEU A 71 -4.71 -5.23 3.60
C LEU A 71 -5.38 -6.57 3.95
N GLY A 72 -5.03 -7.64 3.25
CA GLY A 72 -5.56 -8.98 3.52
C GLY A 72 -5.19 -9.50 4.91
N GLN A 73 -4.02 -9.14 5.43
CA GLN A 73 -3.63 -9.49 6.80
C GLN A 73 -4.43 -8.72 7.84
N LEU A 74 -4.80 -7.47 7.57
CA LEU A 74 -5.69 -6.68 8.44
C LEU A 74 -7.11 -7.25 8.46
N ASP A 75 -7.66 -7.61 7.29
CA ASP A 75 -9.00 -8.21 7.17
C ASP A 75 -9.12 -9.54 7.93
N LEU A 76 -8.06 -10.37 7.93
CA LEU A 76 -8.03 -11.63 8.68
C LEU A 76 -8.12 -11.43 10.20
N LEU A 77 -7.84 -10.24 10.72
CA LEU A 77 -7.92 -9.90 12.14
C LEU A 77 -9.30 -9.39 12.58
N GLU A 78 -10.19 -9.05 11.65
CA GLU A 78 -11.56 -8.62 11.98
C GLU A 78 -12.54 -9.81 12.21
N ILE A 79 -12.05 -11.06 12.25
CA ILE A 79 -12.83 -12.30 12.51
C ILE A 79 -13.10 -12.52 14.00
#